data_AF-A0A5B7BWF5-F1
#
_entry.id   AF-A0A5B7BWF5-F1
#
_cell.length_a   1.000
_cell.length_b   1.000
_cell.length_c   1.000
_cell.angle_alpha   90.00
_cell.angle_beta   90.00
_cell.angle_gamma   90.00
#
_symmetry.space_group_name_H-M   'P 1'
#
loop_
_entity.id
_entity.type
_entity.pdbx_description
1 polymer ?
#
loop_
_entity_poly.entity_id
_entity_poly.type
_entity_poly.pdbx_seq_one_letter_code
_entity_poly.pdbx_strand_id
1 'polypeptide(L)'
;LDCMYVYIHMSRVSVFQAMASHKLVSVSLLACMWVILLICPFHASSDDKFSATYKVTLSLYYEALCPYCANFIVNGLVKLINDKELLSIVNLRLIPWGNTAIRDNKTWVCQHGPDECLLNTLEACAINVWPDLETHFRFIYCVEHLHLENKH
;
A
#
# COMPACT_ATOMS: atom_id res chain seq x y z
N LEU A 1 -0.95 20.41 -13.72
CA LEU A 1 -0.10 20.52 -12.51
C LEU A 1 -0.31 19.28 -11.64
N ASP A 2 -0.36 18.10 -12.28
CA ASP A 2 -0.57 16.84 -11.60
C ASP A 2 0.77 16.11 -11.59
N CYS A 3 1.54 16.30 -10.52
CA CYS A 3 2.87 15.72 -10.33
C CYS A 3 2.82 14.38 -9.58
N MET A 4 1.65 14.03 -9.04
CA MET A 4 1.47 12.87 -8.18
C MET A 4 0.51 11.87 -8.81
N TYR A 5 0.99 10.65 -9.03
CA TYR A 5 0.16 9.55 -9.52
C TYR A 5 0.13 8.42 -8.50
N VAL A 6 -1.07 8.09 -8.03
CA VAL A 6 -1.31 6.92 -7.17
C VAL A 6 -1.89 5.81 -8.03
N TYR A 7 -1.14 4.72 -8.18
CA TYR A 7 -1.56 3.54 -8.93
C TYR A 7 -1.81 2.38 -7.97
N ILE A 8 -3.05 1.89 -7.94
CA ILE A 8 -3.45 0.75 -7.11
C ILE A 8 -3.67 -0.45 -8.02
N HIS A 9 -2.83 -1.47 -7.88
CA HIS A 9 -2.94 -2.72 -8.62
C HIS A 9 -3.58 -3.79 -7.75
N MET A 10 -4.82 -4.15 -8.08
CA MET A 10 -5.61 -5.15 -7.37
C MET A 10 -5.53 -6.49 -8.11
N SER A 11 -4.64 -7.38 -7.67
CA SER A 11 -4.57 -8.74 -8.19
C SER A 11 -5.66 -9.60 -7.53
N ARG A 12 -6.86 -9.58 -8.11
CA ARG A 12 -8.07 -10.34 -7.73
C ARG A 12 -8.63 -10.06 -6.34
N VAL A 13 -9.74 -9.31 -6.30
CA VAL A 13 -10.68 -9.35 -5.16
C VAL A 13 -11.62 -10.53 -5.40
N SER A 14 -11.41 -11.64 -4.70
CA SER A 14 -12.49 -12.61 -4.53
C SER A 14 -13.46 -12.03 -3.51
N VAL A 15 -14.53 -11.38 -3.99
CA VAL A 15 -15.67 -11.01 -3.15
C VAL A 15 -16.34 -12.31 -2.72
N PHE A 16 -15.92 -12.91 -1.61
CA PHE A 16 -16.73 -13.91 -0.92
C PHE A 16 -17.80 -13.16 -0.14
N GLN A 17 -18.94 -12.96 -0.79
CA GLN A 17 -20.16 -12.53 -0.12
C GLN A 17 -20.70 -13.71 0.67
N ALA A 18 -20.57 -13.67 2.00
CA ALA A 18 -21.29 -14.56 2.89
C ALA A 18 -21.70 -13.82 4.17
N MET A 19 -22.86 -13.18 4.11
CA MET A 19 -23.68 -12.93 5.30
C MET A 19 -25.08 -13.48 5.00
N ALA A 20 -25.29 -14.75 5.33
CA ALA A 20 -26.63 -15.32 5.37
C ALA A 20 -27.38 -14.67 6.54
N SER A 21 -28.48 -13.97 6.22
CA SER A 21 -29.31 -13.25 7.19
C SER A 21 -30.06 -14.22 8.10
N HIS A 22 -29.84 -14.07 9.41
CA HIS A 22 -30.41 -14.86 10.49
C HIS A 22 -31.89 -14.52 10.76
N LYS A 23 -32.85 -14.76 9.86
CA LYS A 23 -34.28 -14.82 10.22
C LYS A 23 -35.02 -15.80 9.30
N LEU A 24 -35.83 -16.68 9.89
CA LEU A 24 -36.77 -17.64 9.27
C LEU A 24 -36.32 -19.12 9.17
N VAL A 25 -35.84 -19.73 10.27
CA VAL A 25 -36.01 -21.20 10.43
C VAL A 25 -36.33 -21.50 11.89
N SER A 26 -37.59 -21.26 12.29
CA SER A 26 -38.05 -21.54 13.66
C SER A 26 -38.93 -22.79 13.71
N VAL A 27 -38.44 -23.75 14.50
CA VAL A 27 -39.15 -24.74 15.33
C VAL A 27 -39.14 -26.23 14.90
N SER A 28 -38.96 -26.62 13.64
CA SER A 28 -39.13 -28.05 13.28
C SER A 28 -37.87 -28.94 13.27
N LEU A 29 -36.69 -28.45 13.66
CA LEU A 29 -35.39 -29.15 13.44
C LEU A 29 -34.68 -29.69 14.71
N LEU A 30 -35.30 -29.60 15.89
CA LEU A 30 -34.66 -30.05 17.14
C LEU A 30 -34.55 -31.58 17.26
N ALA A 31 -35.37 -32.35 16.53
CA ALA A 31 -35.35 -33.81 16.59
C ALA A 31 -34.27 -34.47 15.70
N CYS A 32 -33.82 -33.80 14.63
CA CYS A 32 -32.75 -34.34 13.76
C CYS A 32 -31.34 -34.12 14.31
N MET A 33 -31.18 -33.25 15.31
CA MET A 33 -29.88 -32.82 15.82
C MET A 33 -29.24 -33.74 16.86
N TRP A 34 -29.85 -34.86 17.20
CA TRP A 34 -29.25 -35.86 18.10
C TRP A 34 -28.81 -37.14 17.38
N VAL A 35 -29.34 -37.42 16.18
CA VAL A 35 -29.00 -38.64 15.42
C VAL A 35 -27.72 -38.47 14.60
N ILE A 36 -27.39 -37.24 14.20
CA ILE A 36 -26.23 -36.95 13.33
C ILE A 36 -24.89 -37.01 14.11
N LEU A 37 -24.90 -36.91 15.44
CA LEU A 37 -23.68 -36.86 16.26
C LEU A 37 -23.01 -38.21 16.52
N LEU A 38 -23.65 -39.34 16.18
CA LEU A 38 -23.11 -40.68 16.46
C LEU A 38 -22.53 -41.41 15.24
N ILE A 39 -22.72 -40.89 14.02
CA ILE A 39 -22.31 -41.61 12.78
C ILE A 39 -21.11 -40.96 12.08
N CYS A 40 -20.82 -39.68 12.33
CA CYS A 40 -19.68 -39.00 11.71
C CYS A 40 -18.68 -38.56 12.77
N PRO A 41 -17.53 -39.24 12.96
CA PRO A 41 -16.38 -38.58 13.56
C PRO A 41 -16.01 -37.42 12.65
N PHE A 42 -16.40 -36.21 13.04
CA PHE A 42 -15.94 -34.96 12.45
C PHE A 42 -14.42 -34.90 12.65
N HIS A 43 -13.66 -35.45 11.71
CA HIS A 43 -12.29 -35.00 11.51
C HIS A 43 -12.38 -33.60 10.92
N ALA A 44 -12.42 -32.60 11.79
CA ALA A 44 -12.09 -31.24 11.42
C ALA A 44 -10.61 -31.23 11.03
N SER A 45 -10.34 -31.53 9.76
CA SER A 45 -9.05 -31.26 9.14
C SER A 45 -8.92 -29.75 9.01
N SER A 46 -8.46 -29.09 10.07
CA SER A 46 -8.00 -27.71 10.02
C SER A 46 -6.65 -27.69 9.31
N ASP A 47 -6.68 -27.89 8.00
CA ASP A 47 -5.57 -27.58 7.12
C ASP A 47 -5.89 -26.24 6.42
N ASP A 48 -6.13 -25.21 7.23
CA ASP A 48 -6.14 -23.83 6.73
C ASP A 48 -4.69 -23.35 6.67
N LYS A 49 -3.93 -23.91 5.72
CA LYS A 49 -2.77 -23.20 5.20
C LYS A 49 -3.28 -22.02 4.37
N PHE A 50 -3.67 -20.94 5.05
CA PHE A 50 -3.71 -19.61 4.44
C PHE A 50 -2.28 -19.21 4.07
N SER A 51 -1.82 -19.75 2.95
CA SER A 51 -0.50 -19.55 2.40
C SER A 51 -0.55 -18.35 1.44
N ALA A 52 0.21 -17.32 1.81
CA ALA A 52 0.37 -16.01 1.17
C ALA A 52 -0.84 -15.07 1.28
N THR A 53 -0.81 -14.18 2.29
CA THR A 53 -1.64 -12.97 2.35
C THR A 53 -1.46 -12.17 1.06
N TYR A 54 -2.47 -12.17 0.20
CA TYR A 54 -2.49 -11.35 -1.01
C TYR A 54 -2.45 -9.87 -0.61
N LYS A 55 -1.34 -9.19 -0.90
CA LYS A 55 -1.21 -7.75 -0.68
C LYS A 55 -1.66 -6.96 -1.90
N VAL A 56 -2.37 -5.85 -1.67
CA VAL A 56 -2.69 -4.87 -2.71
C VAL A 56 -1.44 -4.02 -2.96
N THR A 57 -0.99 -3.92 -4.21
CA THR A 57 0.16 -3.07 -4.52
C THR A 57 -0.30 -1.63 -4.72
N LEU A 58 0.23 -0.72 -3.92
CA LEU A 58 0.04 0.73 -4.07
C LEU A 58 1.37 1.32 -4.51
N SER A 59 1.42 1.92 -5.69
CA SER A 59 2.59 2.63 -6.21
C SER A 59 2.33 4.13 -6.20
N LEU A 60 3.15 4.88 -5.47
CA LEU A 60 3.14 6.34 -5.46
C LEU A 60 4.27 6.84 -6.34
N TYR A 61 3.92 7.51 -7.44
CA TYR A 61 4.85 8.28 -8.25
C TYR A 61 4.77 9.74 -7.83
N TYR A 62 5.91 10.34 -7.51
CA TYR A 62 5.99 11.69 -6.96
C TYR A 62 7.29 12.38 -7.40
N GLU A 63 7.38 13.69 -7.14
CA GLU A 63 8.54 14.53 -7.43
C GLU A 63 9.02 15.17 -6.15
N ALA A 64 10.32 15.10 -5.87
CA ALA A 64 10.95 15.96 -4.89
C ALA A 64 10.74 17.43 -5.29
N LEU A 65 10.61 18.32 -4.31
CA LEU A 65 10.29 19.74 -4.50
C LEU A 65 8.91 20.07 -5.11
N CYS A 66 8.03 19.07 -5.27
CA CYS A 66 6.63 19.34 -5.58
C CYS A 66 5.84 19.52 -4.27
N PRO A 67 5.23 20.70 -4.00
CA PRO A 67 4.57 20.96 -2.72
C PRO A 67 3.38 20.05 -2.46
N TYR A 68 2.67 19.60 -3.50
CA TYR A 68 1.54 18.68 -3.36
C TYR A 68 2.00 17.24 -3.05
N CYS A 69 3.09 16.78 -3.68
CA CYS A 69 3.72 15.49 -3.39
C CYS A 69 4.20 15.46 -1.93
N ALA A 70 4.97 16.48 -1.55
CA ALA A 70 5.49 16.64 -0.20
C ALA A 70 4.38 16.64 0.85
N ASN A 71 3.33 17.44 0.63
CA ASN A 71 2.18 17.50 1.53
C ASN A 71 1.46 16.15 1.62
N PHE A 72 1.30 15.42 0.52
CA PHE A 72 0.71 14.09 0.56
C PHE A 72 1.57 13.10 1.33
N ILE A 73 2.89 13.09 1.14
CA ILE A 73 3.79 12.19 1.86
C ILE A 73 3.76 12.48 3.37
N VAL A 74 3.92 13.76 3.73
CA VAL A 74 4.05 14.22 5.12
C VAL A 74 2.73 14.11 5.89
N ASN A 75 1.59 14.41 5.26
CA ASN A 75 0.29 14.50 5.95
C ASN A 75 -0.71 13.40 5.57
N GLY A 76 -0.56 12.79 4.40
CA GLY A 76 -1.44 11.74 3.87
C GLY A 76 -0.87 10.34 4.09
N LEU A 77 0.21 10.03 3.37
CA LEU A 77 0.85 8.71 3.34
C LEU A 77 1.33 8.26 4.72
N VAL A 78 1.81 9.18 5.56
CA VAL A 78 2.23 8.87 6.94
C VAL A 78 1.11 8.16 7.74
N LYS A 79 -0.17 8.44 7.44
CA LYS A 79 -1.31 7.78 8.09
C LYS A 79 -1.39 6.31 7.72
N LEU A 80 -1.13 5.96 6.46
CA LEU A 80 -1.03 4.57 6.02
C LEU A 80 0.16 3.86 6.68
N ILE A 81 1.32 4.52 6.76
CA ILE A 81 2.52 3.96 7.38
C ILE A 81 2.29 3.66 8.87
N ASN A 82 1.53 4.52 9.57
CA ASN A 82 1.25 4.35 10.99
C ASN A 82 0.10 3.36 11.29
N ASP A 83 -0.72 3.02 10.30
CA ASP A 83 -1.80 2.03 10.43
C ASP A 83 -1.27 0.63 10.12
N LYS A 84 -0.94 -0.13 11.17
CA LYS A 84 -0.35 -1.47 11.04
C LYS A 84 -1.31 -2.47 10.38
N GLU A 85 -2.61 -2.34 10.59
CA GLU A 85 -3.59 -3.26 10.01
C GLU A 85 -3.69 -3.02 8.50
N LEU A 86 -3.83 -1.76 8.10
CA LEU A 86 -3.91 -1.39 6.69
C LEU A 86 -2.57 -1.63 5.97
N LEU A 87 -1.44 -1.30 6.59
CA LEU A 87 -0.12 -1.53 6.01
C LEU A 87 0.18 -3.03 5.83
N SER A 88 -0.37 -3.90 6.69
CA SER A 88 -0.17 -5.36 6.59
C SER A 88 -0.71 -5.96 5.29
N ILE A 89 -1.73 -5.34 4.70
CA ILE A 89 -2.37 -5.77 3.44
C ILE A 89 -1.90 -4.96 2.21
N VAL A 90 -0.98 -4.01 2.39
CA VAL A 90 -0.45 -3.17 1.31
C VAL A 90 1.01 -3.53 1.01
N ASN A 91 1.32 -3.63 -0.27
CA ASN A 91 2.67 -3.60 -0.80
C ASN A 91 2.93 -2.20 -1.36
N LEU A 92 3.51 -1.31 -0.54
CA LEU A 92 3.76 0.08 -0.90
C LEU A 92 5.05 0.19 -1.73
N ARG A 93 4.97 0.89 -2.86
CA ARG A 93 6.12 1.24 -3.70
C ARG A 93 6.18 2.76 -3.83
N LEU A 94 7.36 3.32 -3.56
CA LEU A 94 7.65 4.74 -3.73
C LEU A 94 8.53 4.89 -4.97
N ILE A 95 8.16 5.82 -5.86
CA ILE A 95 8.85 6.06 -7.14
C ILE A 95 9.07 7.57 -7.32
N PRO A 96 10.22 8.11 -6.85
CA PRO A 96 10.59 9.51 -7.07
C PRO A 96 11.00 9.73 -8.53
N TRP A 97 10.05 10.19 -9.34
CA TRP A 97 10.23 10.49 -10.76
C TRP A 97 9.22 11.52 -11.26
N GLY A 98 7.92 11.23 -11.06
CA GLY A 98 6.79 12.08 -11.46
C GLY A 98 6.87 12.56 -12.91
N ASN A 99 6.91 13.87 -13.12
CA ASN A 99 7.00 14.52 -14.43
C ASN A 99 8.42 14.70 -14.97
N THR A 100 9.43 14.01 -14.40
CA THR A 100 10.78 14.02 -14.98
C THR A 100 10.74 13.57 -16.44
N ALA A 101 11.17 14.45 -17.34
CA ALA A 101 11.24 14.20 -18.78
C ALA A 101 12.64 13.76 -19.18
N ILE A 102 12.73 12.82 -20.12
CA ILE A 102 14.00 12.43 -20.75
C ILE A 102 14.07 13.13 -22.10
N ARG A 103 15.12 13.92 -22.31
CA ARG A 103 15.41 14.58 -23.60
C ARG A 103 16.14 13.62 -24.55
N ASP A 104 16.23 13.97 -25.83
CA ASP A 104 16.87 13.15 -26.88
C ASP A 104 18.34 12.83 -26.59
N ASN A 105 19.05 13.75 -25.94
CA ASN A 105 20.41 13.57 -25.45
C ASN A 105 20.51 12.72 -24.17
N LYS A 106 19.42 12.06 -23.75
CA LYS A 106 19.29 11.23 -22.54
C LYS A 106 19.45 12.00 -21.22
N THR A 107 19.42 13.33 -21.23
CA THR A 107 19.44 14.10 -19.98
C THR A 107 18.07 14.12 -19.34
N TRP A 108 18.04 13.98 -18.01
CA TRP A 108 16.85 14.12 -17.21
C TRP A 108 16.55 15.59 -16.98
N VAL A 109 15.30 15.99 -17.16
CA VAL A 109 14.82 17.35 -16.95
C VAL A 109 13.62 17.29 -16.02
N CYS A 110 13.81 17.88 -14.85
CA CYS A 110 12.83 17.97 -13.78
C CYS A 110 12.05 19.29 -13.85
N GLN A 111 10.83 19.32 -13.31
CA GLN A 111 9.94 20.48 -13.43
C GLN A 111 10.41 21.65 -12.55
N HIS A 112 10.90 21.36 -11.35
CA HIS A 112 11.36 22.33 -10.36
C HIS A 112 12.89 22.51 -10.39
N GLY A 113 13.54 22.15 -11.51
CA GLY A 113 14.96 22.41 -11.74
C GLY A 113 15.90 21.27 -11.35
N PRO A 114 17.23 21.50 -11.38
CA PRO A 114 18.22 20.45 -11.18
C PRO A 114 18.23 19.86 -9.76
N ASP A 115 17.83 20.63 -8.75
CA ASP A 115 17.80 20.17 -7.36
C ASP A 115 16.70 19.13 -7.13
N GLU A 116 15.54 19.25 -7.80
CA GLU A 116 14.53 18.17 -7.83
C GLU A 116 15.13 16.88 -8.42
N CYS A 117 15.86 16.98 -9.53
CA CYS A 117 16.50 15.82 -10.15
C CYS A 117 17.53 15.16 -9.22
N LEU A 118 18.29 15.96 -8.49
CA LEU A 118 19.22 15.47 -7.49
C LEU A 118 18.50 14.76 -6.34
N LEU A 119 17.47 15.40 -5.77
CA LEU A 119 16.70 14.84 -4.64
C LEU A 119 15.92 13.59 -5.05
N ASN A 120 15.29 13.56 -6.23
CA ASN A 120 14.67 12.36 -6.80
C ASN A 120 15.67 11.20 -6.87
N THR A 121 16.90 11.48 -7.30
CA THR A 121 17.97 10.49 -7.36
C THR A 121 18.39 10.01 -5.97
N LEU A 122 18.55 10.93 -5.01
CA LEU A 122 18.92 10.59 -3.64
C LEU A 122 17.87 9.71 -2.95
N GLU A 123 16.59 10.01 -3.15
CA GLU A 123 15.50 9.20 -2.61
C GLU A 123 15.41 7.83 -3.30
N ALA A 124 15.59 7.76 -4.62
CA ALA A 124 15.70 6.49 -5.33
C ALA A 124 16.87 5.64 -4.79
N CYS A 125 18.01 6.27 -4.52
CA CYS A 125 19.15 5.61 -3.88
C CYS A 125 18.82 5.14 -2.46
N ALA A 126 18.13 5.95 -1.65
CA ALA A 126 17.71 5.58 -0.30
C ALA A 126 16.81 4.34 -0.31
N ILE A 127 15.83 4.28 -1.22
CA ILE A 127 14.97 3.10 -1.41
C ILE A 127 15.79 1.86 -1.80
N ASN A 128 16.77 2.02 -2.68
CA ASN A 128 17.61 0.92 -3.15
C ASN A 128 18.56 0.40 -2.06
N VAL A 129 19.14 1.29 -1.25
CA VAL A 129 20.11 0.94 -0.19
C VAL A 129 19.42 0.45 1.09
N TRP A 130 18.25 1.00 1.42
CA TRP A 130 17.45 0.63 2.57
C TRP A 130 16.15 -0.06 2.13
N PRO A 131 16.16 -1.37 1.84
CA PRO A 131 14.97 -2.07 1.35
C PRO A 131 13.85 -2.18 2.38
N ASP A 132 14.13 -1.96 3.66
CA ASP A 132 13.11 -1.86 4.71
C ASP A 132 12.28 -0.57 4.54
N LEU A 133 10.96 -0.74 4.44
CA LEU A 133 10.01 0.35 4.19
C LEU A 133 10.09 1.46 5.22
N GLU A 134 10.12 1.11 6.50
CA GLU A 134 10.12 2.10 7.57
C GLU A 134 11.41 2.92 7.55
N THR A 135 12.54 2.28 7.24
CA THR A 135 13.86 2.91 7.19
C THR A 135 13.95 3.92 6.05
N HIS A 136 13.66 3.54 4.80
CA HIS A 136 13.74 4.52 3.70
C HIS A 136 12.63 5.56 3.76
N PHE A 137 11.44 5.20 4.26
CA PHE A 137 10.34 6.15 4.39
C PHE A 137 10.68 7.28 5.37
N ARG A 138 11.37 7.01 6.48
CA ARG A 138 11.82 8.07 7.41
C ARG A 138 12.73 9.10 6.73
N PHE A 139 13.62 8.66 5.85
CA PHE A 139 14.48 9.57 5.08
C PHE A 139 13.65 10.42 4.11
N ILE A 140 12.80 9.79 3.29
CA ILE A 140 11.93 10.48 2.33
C ILE A 140 11.03 11.49 3.05
N TYR A 141 10.40 11.08 4.15
CA TYR A 141 9.57 11.96 4.98
C TYR A 141 10.34 13.20 5.44
N CYS A 142 11.59 13.04 5.87
CA CYS A 142 12.43 14.15 6.31
C CYS A 142 12.71 15.14 5.16
N VAL A 143 13.11 14.64 4.00
CA VAL A 143 13.39 15.46 2.81
C VAL A 143 12.14 16.24 2.38
N GLU A 144 11.00 15.55 2.26
CA GLU A 144 9.73 16.15 1.87
C GLU A 144 9.21 17.16 2.92
N HIS A 145 9.43 16.88 4.20
CA HIS A 145 9.10 17.83 5.27
C HIS A 145 9.96 19.10 5.20
N LEU A 146 11.28 18.97 5.00
CA LEU A 146 12.18 20.11 4.82
C LEU A 146 11.81 20.94 3.60
N HIS A 147 11.34 20.31 2.52
CA HIS A 147 10.82 21.03 1.37
C HIS A 147 9.61 21.90 1.73
N LEU A 148 8.62 21.37 2.46
CA LEU A 148 7.47 22.15 2.94
C LEU A 148 7.88 23.31 3.86
N GLU A 149 8.98 23.17 4.59
CA GLU A 149 9.54 24.24 5.43
C GLU A 149 10.42 25.24 4.65
N ASN A 150 10.65 25.03 3.35
CA ASN A 150 11.59 25.80 2.53
C ASN A 150 13.05 25.72 3.03
N LYS A 151 13.49 24.54 3.47
CA LYS A 151 14.84 24.27 4.01
C LYS A 151 15.61 23.18 3.23
N HIS A 152 15.33 23.04 1.93
CA HIS A 152 15.99 22.07 1.06
C HIS A 152 17.33 22.59 0.52
#